data_AF-A0A7C6QH02-F1
#
_entry.id   AF-A0A7C6QH02-F1
#
_cell.length_a   1.000
_cell.length_b   1.000
_cell.length_c   1.000
_cell.angle_alpha   90.00
_cell.angle_beta   90.00
_cell.angle_gamma   90.00
#
_symmetry.space_group_name_H-M   'P 1'
#
loop_
_entity.id
_entity.type
_entity.pdbx_description
1 polymer ?
#
loop_
_entity_poly.entity_id
_entity_poly.type
_entity_poly.pdbx_seq_one_letter_code
_entity_poly.pdbx_strand_id
1 'polypeptide(L)'
;MEDLDALKDILAPVFQKYNIHTAYLFGSRAGGDAGEDSDYDIACLLRKYDPDRHNLDFTVALQGEVEGQLAPAPVDLVLLEQAPVVLRYEVITKGVVLHCEDDNFRTDFEDMVLRDYLDFKPFLDQYDREVWEAIKGGHFFA
;
A
#
# COMPACT_ATOMS: atom_id res chain seq x y z
N MET A 1 16.63 0.53 12.01
CA MET A 1 17.32 0.26 10.72
C MET A 1 17.58 -1.22 10.58
N GLU A 2 18.17 -1.90 11.58
CA GLU A 2 18.40 -3.36 11.54
C GLU A 2 17.12 -4.20 11.32
N ASP A 3 15.97 -3.82 11.89
CA ASP A 3 14.71 -4.56 11.68
C ASP A 3 14.18 -4.51 10.24
N LEU A 4 14.44 -3.42 9.52
CA LEU A 4 13.93 -3.25 8.16
C LEU A 4 14.73 -4.08 7.15
N ASP A 5 16.05 -4.14 7.31
CA ASP A 5 16.88 -4.95 6.41
C ASP A 5 16.61 -6.45 6.62
N ALA A 6 16.41 -6.89 7.87
CA ALA A 6 15.95 -8.24 8.17
C ALA A 6 14.59 -8.54 7.51
N LEU A 7 13.64 -7.59 7.54
CA LEU A 7 12.34 -7.72 6.89
C LEU A 7 12.47 -7.89 5.37
N LYS A 8 13.34 -7.12 4.72
CA LYS A 8 13.61 -7.25 3.29
C LYS A 8 14.15 -8.63 2.94
N ASP A 9 15.12 -9.13 3.70
CA ASP A 9 15.74 -10.43 3.46
C ASP A 9 14.75 -11.59 3.61
N ILE A 10 13.88 -11.52 4.62
CA ILE A 10 12.87 -12.55 4.89
C ILE A 10 11.78 -12.57 3.79
N LEU A 11 11.36 -11.41 3.30
CA LEU A 11 10.24 -11.30 2.35
C LEU A 11 10.65 -11.36 0.88
N ALA A 12 11.91 -11.06 0.55
CA ALA A 12 12.40 -11.08 -0.83
C ALA A 12 12.10 -12.39 -1.58
N PRO A 13 12.26 -13.60 -0.99
CA PRO A 13 11.94 -14.86 -1.67
C PRO A 13 10.45 -15.00 -2.02
N VAL A 14 9.57 -14.51 -1.14
CA VAL A 14 8.12 -14.53 -1.36
C VAL A 14 7.76 -13.60 -2.52
N PHE A 15 8.26 -12.36 -2.50
CA PHE A 15 8.00 -11.40 -3.58
C PHE A 15 8.51 -11.87 -4.93
N GLN A 16 9.69 -12.49 -4.99
CA GLN A 16 10.24 -13.08 -6.22
C GLN A 16 9.37 -14.24 -6.73
N LYS A 17 8.92 -15.14 -5.84
CA LYS A 17 8.06 -16.28 -6.20
C LYS A 17 6.75 -15.83 -6.87
N TYR A 18 6.18 -14.72 -6.39
CA TYR A 18 4.94 -14.16 -6.91
C TYR A 18 5.14 -13.14 -8.04
N ASN A 19 6.38 -12.91 -8.49
CA ASN A 19 6.74 -11.91 -9.50
C ASN A 19 6.27 -10.49 -9.16
N ILE A 20 6.37 -10.12 -7.88
CA ILE A 20 6.11 -8.77 -7.42
C ILE A 20 7.26 -7.87 -7.85
N HIS A 21 6.96 -6.82 -8.60
CA HIS A 21 7.98 -5.90 -9.09
C HIS A 21 8.47 -4.96 -7.98
N THR A 22 7.55 -4.39 -7.21
CA THR A 22 7.87 -3.51 -6.07
C THR A 22 6.95 -3.82 -4.91
N ALA A 23 7.49 -3.87 -3.69
CA ALA A 23 6.72 -3.97 -2.47
C ALA A 23 7.08 -2.81 -1.53
N TYR A 24 6.06 -2.18 -0.95
CA TYR A 24 6.19 -1.08 0.00
C TYR A 24 5.58 -1.49 1.34
N LEU A 25 6.28 -1.20 2.43
CA LEU A 25 5.69 -1.12 3.77
C LEU A 25 5.10 0.28 3.93
N PHE A 26 3.82 0.40 4.25
CA PHE A 26 3.18 1.69 4.49
C PHE A 26 2.44 1.68 5.85
N GLY A 27 1.57 2.66 6.08
CA GLY A 27 0.78 2.74 7.30
C GLY A 27 1.58 3.09 8.55
N SER A 28 1.08 2.68 9.71
CA SER A 28 1.64 3.07 11.02
C SER A 28 3.07 2.58 11.23
N ARG A 29 3.45 1.42 10.65
CA ARG A 29 4.82 0.88 10.77
C ARG A 29 5.83 1.65 9.90
N ALA A 30 5.41 2.27 8.81
CA ALA A 30 6.29 3.11 8.00
C ALA A 30 6.62 4.46 8.68
N GLY A 31 5.69 4.99 9.48
CA GLY A 31 5.85 6.26 10.20
C GLY A 31 6.69 6.20 11.48
N GLY A 32 6.99 5.00 11.99
CA GLY A 32 7.74 4.81 13.24
C GLY A 32 6.93 5.00 14.53
N ASP A 33 5.61 5.24 14.43
CA ASP A 33 4.67 5.39 15.55
C ASP A 33 3.98 4.06 15.94
N ALA A 34 4.36 2.95 15.33
CA ALA A 34 3.74 1.65 15.56
C ALA A 34 4.10 1.04 16.92
N GLY A 35 3.09 0.60 17.66
CA GLY A 35 3.24 -0.30 18.81
C GLY A 35 3.49 -1.74 18.38
N GLU A 36 3.91 -2.60 19.31
CA GLU A 36 4.27 -4.01 19.05
C GLU A 36 3.15 -4.83 18.39
N ASP A 37 1.88 -4.48 18.64
CA ASP A 37 0.68 -5.14 18.11
C ASP A 37 0.20 -4.61 16.74
N SER A 38 0.93 -3.68 16.11
CA SER A 38 0.44 -3.04 14.88
C SER A 38 0.51 -3.99 13.69
N ASP A 39 -0.48 -3.96 12.82
CA ASP A 39 -0.50 -4.75 11.58
C ASP A 39 0.62 -4.28 10.61
N TYR A 40 1.08 -5.18 9.73
CA TYR A 40 1.99 -4.84 8.64
C TYR A 40 1.19 -4.51 7.38
N ASP A 41 1.13 -3.24 7.01
CA ASP A 41 0.49 -2.80 5.76
C ASP A 41 1.48 -2.88 4.59
N ILE A 42 1.25 -3.80 3.66
CA ILE A 42 2.15 -4.05 2.52
C ILE A 42 1.41 -3.81 1.20
N ALA A 43 1.97 -2.93 0.38
CA ALA A 43 1.45 -2.63 -0.95
C ALA A 43 2.37 -3.23 -2.02
N CYS A 44 1.81 -3.98 -2.96
CA CYS A 44 2.55 -4.64 -4.02
C CYS A 44 2.20 -4.06 -5.40
N LEU A 45 3.21 -3.88 -6.23
CA LEU A 45 3.13 -3.46 -7.62
C LEU A 45 3.63 -4.60 -8.52
N LEU A 46 2.91 -4.89 -9.60
CA LEU A 46 3.26 -5.89 -10.59
C LEU A 46 3.57 -5.23 -11.93
N ARG A 47 4.64 -5.70 -12.59
CA ARG A 47 4.99 -5.22 -13.93
C ARG A 47 3.98 -5.64 -15.01
N LYS A 48 3.31 -6.78 -14.80
CA LYS A 48 2.33 -7.36 -15.74
C LYS A 48 1.06 -7.76 -14.99
N TYR A 49 0.39 -6.76 -14.43
CA TYR A 49 -0.91 -6.97 -13.82
C TYR A 49 -1.94 -7.45 -14.85
N ASP A 50 -2.78 -8.37 -14.39
CA ASP A 50 -3.80 -9.07 -15.17
C ASP A 50 -4.94 -9.43 -14.18
N PRO A 51 -6.11 -8.80 -14.26
CA PRO A 51 -7.22 -9.01 -13.32
C PRO A 51 -7.69 -10.47 -13.23
N ASP A 52 -7.55 -11.26 -14.29
CA ASP A 52 -7.99 -12.66 -14.31
C ASP A 52 -7.03 -13.55 -13.50
N ARG A 53 -5.75 -13.16 -13.43
CA ARG A 53 -4.68 -13.89 -12.71
C ARG A 53 -4.42 -13.35 -11.32
N HIS A 54 -4.46 -12.03 -11.15
CA HIS A 54 -4.18 -11.31 -9.92
C HIS A 54 -5.49 -10.92 -9.24
N ASN A 55 -6.31 -11.94 -9.05
CA ASN A 55 -7.62 -11.85 -8.40
C ASN A 55 -7.49 -12.04 -6.88
N LEU A 56 -8.62 -12.16 -6.18
CA LEU A 56 -8.65 -12.32 -4.74
C LEU A 56 -7.87 -13.55 -4.25
N ASP A 57 -7.93 -14.68 -4.98
CA ASP A 57 -7.22 -15.91 -4.58
C ASP A 57 -5.69 -15.71 -4.63
N PHE A 58 -5.20 -14.98 -5.63
CA PHE A 58 -3.78 -14.59 -5.71
C PHE A 58 -3.37 -13.72 -4.53
N THR A 59 -4.15 -12.68 -4.24
CA THR A 59 -3.88 -11.74 -3.14
C THR A 59 -3.87 -12.44 -1.79
N VAL A 60 -4.85 -13.31 -1.53
CA VAL A 60 -4.94 -14.09 -0.28
C VAL A 60 -3.79 -15.08 -0.14
N ALA A 61 -3.39 -15.75 -1.23
CA ALA A 61 -2.25 -16.67 -1.21
C ALA A 61 -0.93 -15.95 -0.91
N LEU A 62 -0.70 -14.79 -1.56
CA LEU A 62 0.46 -13.96 -1.31
C LEU A 62 0.47 -13.43 0.14
N GLN A 63 -0.65 -12.90 0.62
CA GLN A 63 -0.82 -12.40 1.98
C GLN A 63 -0.51 -13.50 3.01
N GLY A 64 -1.05 -14.71 2.82
CA GLY A 64 -0.78 -15.84 3.72
C GLY A 64 0.69 -16.28 3.75
N GLU A 65 1.41 -16.19 2.63
CA GLU A 65 2.85 -16.49 2.62
C GLU A 65 3.68 -15.41 3.31
N VAL A 66 3.32 -14.13 3.14
CA VAL A 66 3.95 -13.02 3.84
C VAL A 66 3.66 -13.10 5.35
N GLU A 67 2.40 -13.30 5.74
CA GLU A 67 1.98 -13.47 7.14
C GLU A 67 2.67 -14.67 7.79
N GLY A 68 2.84 -15.78 7.06
CA GLY A 68 3.60 -16.94 7.54
C GLY A 68 5.06 -16.66 7.88
N GLN A 69 5.67 -15.64 7.25
CA GLN A 69 7.03 -15.19 7.60
C GLN A 69 7.06 -14.19 8.75
N LEU A 70 5.97 -13.44 8.97
CA LEU A 70 5.88 -12.35 9.96
C LEU A 70 5.10 -12.73 11.22
N ALA A 71 4.58 -13.96 11.28
CA ALA A 71 3.79 -14.46 12.39
C ALA A 71 4.49 -14.23 13.74
N PRO A 72 3.75 -13.80 14.77
CA PRO A 72 2.29 -13.73 14.86
C PRO A 72 1.67 -12.39 14.39
N ALA A 73 2.46 -11.47 13.82
CA ALA A 73 1.93 -10.17 13.42
C ALA A 73 1.03 -10.29 12.18
N PRO A 74 -0.18 -9.73 12.20
CA PRO A 74 -1.09 -9.74 11.05
C PRO A 74 -0.55 -8.85 9.92
N VAL A 75 -0.96 -9.17 8.69
CA VAL A 75 -0.55 -8.48 7.47
C VAL A 75 -1.78 -8.05 6.70
N ASP A 76 -1.87 -6.78 6.31
CA ASP A 76 -2.82 -6.30 5.31
C ASP A 76 -2.07 -6.09 3.99
N LEU A 77 -2.54 -6.73 2.92
CA LEU A 77 -1.87 -6.70 1.62
C LEU A 77 -2.78 -6.11 0.55
N VAL A 78 -2.27 -5.10 -0.16
CA VAL A 78 -2.98 -4.44 -1.25
C VAL A 78 -2.19 -4.50 -2.56
N LEU A 79 -2.89 -4.74 -3.67
CA LEU A 79 -2.32 -4.57 -5.01
C LEU A 79 -2.53 -3.14 -5.49
N LEU A 80 -1.44 -2.46 -5.85
CA LEU A 80 -1.45 -1.04 -6.22
C LEU A 80 -2.24 -0.76 -7.49
N GLU A 81 -2.40 -1.72 -8.39
CA GLU A 81 -3.20 -1.58 -9.61
C GLU A 81 -4.70 -1.50 -9.33
N GLN A 82 -5.15 -2.04 -8.20
CA GLN A 82 -6.55 -2.02 -7.77
C GLN A 82 -6.82 -0.95 -6.70
N ALA A 83 -5.76 -0.36 -6.14
CA ALA A 83 -5.87 0.58 -5.02
C ALA A 83 -6.44 1.94 -5.46
N PRO A 84 -7.29 2.58 -4.61
CA PRO A 84 -7.73 3.95 -4.82
C PRO A 84 -6.56 4.93 -4.91
N VAL A 85 -6.74 6.02 -5.66
CA VAL A 85 -5.68 7.03 -5.89
C VAL A 85 -5.11 7.61 -4.60
N VAL A 86 -5.94 7.81 -3.57
CA VAL A 86 -5.50 8.32 -2.25
C VAL A 86 -4.55 7.34 -1.57
N LEU A 87 -4.87 6.04 -1.60
CA LEU A 87 -4.04 5.00 -1.01
C LEU A 87 -2.73 4.84 -1.78
N ARG A 88 -2.79 4.84 -3.12
CA ARG A 88 -1.59 4.84 -3.96
C ARG A 88 -0.67 6.01 -3.61
N TYR A 89 -1.22 7.22 -3.48
CA TYR A 89 -0.46 8.41 -3.10
C TYR A 89 0.18 8.29 -1.72
N GLU A 90 -0.55 7.76 -0.73
CA GLU A 90 0.00 7.52 0.60
C GLU A 90 1.18 6.53 0.56
N VAL A 91 1.02 5.42 -0.17
CA VAL A 91 2.06 4.40 -0.31
C VAL A 91 3.34 4.99 -0.91
N ILE A 92 3.24 5.76 -2.00
CA ILE A 92 4.45 6.29 -2.65
C ILE A 92 5.12 7.45 -1.87
N THR A 93 4.37 8.17 -1.04
CA THR A 93 4.90 9.33 -0.30
C THR A 93 5.43 8.98 1.08
N LYS A 94 4.80 8.02 1.76
CA LYS A 94 5.17 7.63 3.13
C LYS A 94 5.73 6.22 3.21
N GLY A 95 5.53 5.40 2.19
CA GLY A 95 5.94 4.00 2.20
C GLY A 95 7.44 3.82 2.11
N VAL A 96 7.90 2.72 2.67
CA VAL A 96 9.30 2.27 2.65
C VAL A 96 9.41 1.09 1.71
N VAL A 97 10.28 1.18 0.71
CA VAL A 97 10.49 0.11 -0.27
C VAL A 97 11.14 -1.11 0.41
N LEU A 98 10.43 -2.24 0.40
CA LEU A 98 10.91 -3.55 0.87
C LEU A 98 11.55 -4.36 -0.26
N HIS A 99 10.99 -4.26 -1.46
CA HIS A 99 11.46 -4.98 -2.63
C HIS A 99 11.29 -4.11 -3.87
N CYS A 100 12.26 -4.15 -4.79
CA CYS A 100 12.19 -3.45 -6.07
C CYS A 100 13.09 -4.16 -7.08
N GLU A 101 12.53 -4.58 -8.22
CA GLU A 101 13.31 -5.16 -9.31
C GLU A 101 14.08 -4.09 -10.11
N ASP A 102 13.44 -2.95 -10.38
CA ASP A 102 13.98 -1.86 -11.20
C ASP A 102 13.41 -0.49 -10.76
N ASP A 103 14.30 0.47 -10.55
CA ASP A 103 13.92 1.81 -10.11
C ASP A 103 13.21 2.62 -11.19
N ASN A 104 13.43 2.36 -12.49
CA ASN A 104 12.81 3.16 -13.55
C ASN A 104 11.30 2.92 -13.58
N PHE A 105 10.87 1.66 -13.63
CA PHE A 105 9.46 1.31 -13.63
C PHE A 105 8.76 1.74 -12.33
N ARG A 106 9.45 1.65 -11.19
CA ARG A 106 8.93 2.18 -9.93
C ARG A 106 8.68 3.69 -10.02
N THR A 107 9.68 4.44 -10.47
CA THR A 107 9.60 5.91 -10.53
C THR A 107 8.54 6.36 -11.55
N ASP A 108 8.43 5.68 -12.69
CA ASP A 108 7.38 5.95 -13.68
C ASP A 108 5.97 5.78 -13.09
N PHE A 109 5.78 4.74 -12.25
CA PHE A 109 4.54 4.51 -11.52
C PHE A 109 4.29 5.60 -10.46
N GLU A 110 5.31 5.96 -9.68
CA GLU A 110 5.22 7.02 -8.66
C GLU A 110 4.84 8.38 -9.29
N ASP A 111 5.45 8.72 -10.43
CA ASP A 111 5.13 9.93 -11.20
C ASP A 111 3.69 9.93 -11.74
N MET A 112 3.20 8.77 -12.19
CA MET A 112 1.79 8.62 -12.61
C MET A 112 0.85 8.84 -11.42
N VAL A 113 1.10 8.18 -10.29
CA VAL A 113 0.28 8.29 -9.08
C VAL A 113 0.26 9.72 -8.54
N LEU A 114 1.40 10.41 -8.55
CA LEU A 114 1.51 11.80 -8.13
C LEU A 114 0.62 12.71 -8.98
N ARG A 115 0.63 12.52 -10.31
CA ARG A 115 -0.22 13.29 -11.24
C ARG A 115 -1.70 13.00 -11.01
N ASP A 116 -2.09 11.72 -10.97
CA ASP A 116 -3.46 11.28 -10.72
C ASP A 116 -4.01 11.90 -9.42
N TYR A 117 -3.21 11.88 -8.35
CA TYR A 117 -3.62 12.43 -7.06
C TYR A 117 -3.78 13.95 -7.11
N LEU A 118 -2.85 14.67 -7.73
CA LEU A 118 -2.93 16.14 -7.84
C LEU A 118 -4.15 16.59 -8.67
N ASP A 119 -4.49 15.84 -9.72
CA ASP A 119 -5.71 16.09 -10.50
C ASP A 119 -6.98 15.78 -9.71
N PHE A 120 -6.93 14.76 -8.82
CA PHE A 120 -8.07 14.39 -7.98
C PHE A 120 -8.22 15.25 -6.72
N LYS A 121 -7.14 15.88 -6.25
CA LYS A 121 -7.09 16.65 -5.01
C LYS A 121 -8.17 17.74 -4.88
N PRO A 122 -8.50 18.54 -5.92
CA PRO A 122 -9.55 19.54 -5.81
C PRO A 122 -10.92 18.96 -5.46
N PHE A 123 -11.22 17.76 -5.95
CA PHE A 123 -12.48 17.06 -5.65
C PHE A 123 -12.52 16.55 -4.21
N LEU A 124 -11.39 16.04 -3.71
CA LEU A 124 -11.24 15.66 -2.30
C LEU A 124 -11.43 16.87 -1.38
N ASP A 125 -10.77 17.99 -1.67
CA ASP A 125 -10.85 19.20 -0.86
C ASP A 125 -12.29 19.77 -0.82
N GLN A 126 -13.05 19.61 -1.91
CA GLN A 126 -14.47 19.98 -1.94
C GLN A 126 -15.32 19.02 -1.09
N TYR A 127 -15.16 17.70 -1.29
CA TYR A 127 -15.88 16.69 -0.54
C TYR A 127 -15.64 16.83 0.98
N ASP A 128 -14.38 17.00 1.40
CA ASP A 128 -14.01 17.16 2.80
C ASP A 128 -14.68 18.40 3.43
N ARG A 129 -14.78 19.50 2.67
CA ARG A 129 -15.48 20.70 3.10
C ARG A 129 -16.97 20.46 3.31
N GLU A 130 -17.63 19.82 2.34
CA GLU A 130 -19.06 19.53 2.41
C GLU A 130 -19.39 18.58 3.57
N VAL A 131 -18.60 17.52 3.75
CA VAL A 131 -18.71 16.60 4.88
C VAL A 131 -18.53 17.34 6.20
N TRP A 132 -17.50 18.19 6.30
CA TRP A 132 -17.24 18.97 7.51
C TRP A 132 -18.36 19.94 7.86
N GLU A 133 -18.94 20.61 6.86
CA GLU A 133 -20.08 21.50 7.04
C GLU A 133 -21.33 20.76 7.50
N ALA A 134 -21.61 19.58 6.92
CA ALA A 134 -22.74 18.77 7.33
C ALA A 134 -22.58 18.18 8.75
N ILE A 135 -21.35 17.82 9.16
CA ILE A 135 -21.06 17.41 10.55
C ILE A 135 -21.33 18.57 11.52
N LYS A 136 -20.86 19.79 11.20
CA LYS A 136 -21.13 20.99 12.02
C LYS A 136 -22.60 21.39 12.05
N GLY A 137 -23.31 21.19 10.94
CA GLY A 137 -24.74 21.50 10.81
C GLY A 137 -25.67 20.51 11.51
N GLY A 138 -25.15 19.38 12.01
CA GLY A 138 -25.96 18.34 12.66
C GLY A 138 -26.84 17.53 11.69
N HIS A 139 -26.57 17.59 10.38
CA HIS A 139 -27.38 16.95 9.35
C HIS A 139 -27.06 15.46 9.14
N PHE A 140 -26.14 14.88 9.94
CA PHE A 140 -25.72 13.47 9.82
C PHE A 140 -26.46 12.49 10.75
N PHE A 141 -27.22 12.96 11.75
CA PHE A 141 -27.87 12.10 12.76
C PHE A 141 -29.40 12.22 12.82
N ALA A 142 -30.05 12.72 11.76
CA ALA A 142 -31.51 12.89 11.70
C ALA A 142 -32.16 11.92 10.71
#